data_AF-A0A938HZU9-F1
#
_entry.id   AF-A0A938HZU9-F1
#
_cell.length_a   1.000
_cell.length_b   1.000
_cell.length_c   1.000
_cell.angle_alpha   90.00
_cell.angle_beta   90.00
_cell.angle_gamma   90.00
#
_symmetry.space_group_name_H-M   'P 1'
#
loop_
_entity.id
_entity.type
_entity.pdbx_description
1 polymer ?
#
loop_
_entity_poly.entity_id
_entity_poly.type
_entity_poly.pdbx_seq_one_letter_code
_entity_poly.pdbx_strand_id
1 'polypeptide(L)'
;MSESAESAGVPVESNPNGIANQIGQAFVALKQAGDAGANWFYWIAGLSLVNTAIAHSGGDRHFIVGLAITAYVDAVAAAIGKDHPEAANLAMGLAIGFSLCVVIVVILFGWLSRKRLVWVFGLGMGLYLLDGLVYLLFGDYLSAGFHAYALFSMSHGFRAYRQMSQLETALQAEPALAEDGGIGA
;
A
#
# COMPACT_ATOMS: atom_id res chain seq x y z
N MET A 1 63.86 20.96 5.42
CA MET A 1 62.84 20.45 4.49
C MET A 1 61.49 20.66 5.15
N SER A 2 60.82 21.72 4.72
CA SER A 2 59.37 21.94 4.84
C SER A 2 58.63 20.76 4.19
N GLU A 3 57.38 20.42 4.48
CA GLU A 3 56.21 21.25 4.73
C GLU A 3 55.13 20.32 5.32
N SER A 4 54.49 20.74 6.42
CA SER A 4 53.31 20.07 6.96
C SER A 4 52.12 20.37 6.04
N ALA A 5 51.57 19.34 5.39
CA ALA A 5 50.35 19.47 4.61
C ALA A 5 49.15 19.72 5.55
N GLU A 6 48.84 21.00 5.75
CA GLU A 6 47.59 21.46 6.33
C GLU A 6 46.45 21.05 5.39
N SER A 7 45.78 19.96 5.76
CA SER A 7 44.53 19.51 5.15
C SER A 7 43.48 20.59 5.37
N ALA A 8 43.37 21.50 4.41
CA ALA A 8 42.32 22.50 4.33
C ALA A 8 40.95 21.83 4.41
N GLY A 9 40.30 21.96 5.57
CA GLY A 9 38.87 21.71 5.72
C GLY A 9 38.13 22.69 4.83
N VAL A 10 37.66 22.24 3.68
CA VAL A 10 36.76 23.01 2.83
C VAL A 10 35.51 23.31 3.66
N PRO A 11 35.18 24.58 3.93
CA PRO A 11 33.93 24.91 4.59
C PRO A 11 32.81 24.50 3.62
N VAL A 12 31.94 23.59 4.06
CA VAL A 12 30.67 23.37 3.36
C VAL A 12 29.87 24.65 3.54
N GLU A 13 29.98 25.59 2.60
CA GLU A 13 29.09 26.75 2.55
C GLU A 13 27.67 26.24 2.39
N SER A 14 26.88 26.36 3.45
CA SER A 14 25.46 26.06 3.46
C SER A 14 24.75 27.05 2.55
N ASN A 15 24.58 26.71 1.27
CA ASN A 15 23.76 27.48 0.34
C ASN A 15 22.27 27.30 0.70
N PRO A 16 21.56 28.33 1.20
CA PRO A 16 20.17 28.21 1.63
C PRO A 16 19.23 27.77 0.49
N ASN A 17 19.53 28.18 -0.74
CA ASN A 17 18.78 27.78 -1.93
C ASN A 17 19.01 26.30 -2.29
N GLY A 18 20.19 25.77 -1.97
CA GLY A 18 20.51 24.35 -2.13
C GLY A 18 19.72 23.47 -1.16
N ILE A 19 19.63 23.87 0.11
CA ILE A 19 18.89 23.15 1.14
C ILE A 19 17.38 23.14 0.83
N ALA A 20 16.81 24.29 0.48
CA ALA A 20 15.39 24.39 0.12
C ALA A 20 15.03 23.49 -1.08
N ASN A 21 15.89 23.47 -2.11
CA ASN A 21 15.69 22.58 -3.26
C ASN A 21 15.79 21.10 -2.89
N GLN A 22 16.73 20.71 -2.00
CA GLN A 22 16.87 19.33 -1.54
C GLN A 22 15.64 18.86 -0.74
N ILE A 23 15.12 19.71 0.15
CA ILE A 23 13.89 19.42 0.91
C ILE A 23 12.69 19.27 -0.04
N GLY A 24 12.55 20.16 -1.01
CA GLY A 24 11.49 20.08 -2.01
C GLY A 24 11.56 18.78 -2.83
N GLN A 25 12.76 18.39 -3.28
CA GLN A 25 12.96 17.13 -3.99
C GLN A 25 12.67 15.90 -3.12
N ALA A 26 13.10 15.91 -1.86
CA ALA A 26 12.81 14.83 -0.92
C ALA A 26 11.30 14.68 -0.70
N PHE A 27 10.58 15.80 -0.56
CA PHE A 27 9.13 15.80 -0.40
C PHE A 27 8.40 15.20 -1.61
N VAL A 28 8.81 15.59 -2.83
CA VAL A 28 8.27 15.03 -4.08
C VAL A 28 8.53 13.52 -4.16
N ALA A 29 9.76 13.08 -3.86
CA ALA A 29 10.13 11.67 -3.89
C ALA A 29 9.33 10.84 -2.87
N LEU A 30 9.18 11.33 -1.64
CA LEU A 30 8.38 10.67 -0.61
C LEU A 30 6.91 10.57 -0.99
N LYS A 31 6.35 11.64 -1.58
CA LYS A 31 4.97 11.64 -2.07
C LYS A 31 4.79 10.59 -3.16
N GLN A 32 5.67 10.55 -4.16
CA GLN A 32 5.61 9.58 -5.25
C GLN A 32 5.71 8.14 -4.74
N ALA A 33 6.63 7.86 -3.83
CA ALA A 33 6.77 6.54 -3.22
C ALA A 33 5.53 6.14 -2.41
N GLY A 34 4.95 7.08 -1.66
CA GLY A 34 3.71 6.85 -0.92
C GLY A 34 2.51 6.57 -1.83
N ASP A 35 2.36 7.36 -2.90
CA ASP A 35 1.30 7.17 -3.90
C ASP A 35 1.46 5.81 -4.61
N ALA A 36 2.69 5.43 -4.96
CA ALA A 36 2.98 4.13 -5.58
C ALA A 36 2.61 2.96 -4.66
N GLY A 37 2.90 3.06 -3.36
CA GLY A 37 2.47 2.07 -2.37
C GLY A 37 0.95 2.01 -2.23
N ALA A 38 0.27 3.15 -2.15
CA ALA A 38 -1.19 3.20 -2.03
C ALA A 38 -1.90 2.68 -3.30
N ASN A 39 -1.27 2.83 -4.48
CA ASN A 39 -1.81 2.33 -5.74
C ASN A 39 -1.93 0.81 -5.80
N TRP A 40 -1.19 0.07 -4.94
CA TRP A 40 -1.34 -1.38 -4.84
C TRP A 40 -2.75 -1.80 -4.45
N PHE A 41 -3.48 -1.02 -3.64
CA PHE A 41 -4.89 -1.33 -3.35
C PHE A 41 -5.74 -1.35 -4.64
N TYR A 42 -5.49 -0.45 -5.59
CA TYR A 42 -6.22 -0.46 -6.87
C TYR A 42 -5.81 -1.63 -7.76
N TRP A 43 -4.53 -2.00 -7.76
CA TRP A 43 -4.07 -3.20 -8.45
C TRP A 43 -4.72 -4.46 -7.85
N ILE A 44 -4.76 -4.59 -6.53
CA ILE A 44 -5.42 -5.70 -5.83
C ILE A 44 -6.91 -5.75 -6.19
N ALA A 45 -7.60 -4.61 -6.17
CA ALA A 45 -9.00 -4.50 -6.56
C ALA A 45 -9.24 -4.94 -8.02
N GLY A 46 -8.42 -4.43 -8.96
CA GLY A 46 -8.52 -4.77 -10.38
C GLY A 46 -8.23 -6.24 -10.65
N LEU A 47 -7.17 -6.78 -10.04
CA LEU A 47 -6.80 -8.19 -10.17
C LEU A 47 -7.87 -9.11 -9.56
N SER A 48 -8.51 -8.70 -8.47
CA SER A 48 -9.62 -9.45 -7.87
C SER A 48 -10.84 -9.52 -8.81
N LEU A 49 -11.19 -8.41 -9.48
CA LEU A 49 -12.26 -8.41 -10.49
C LEU A 49 -11.94 -9.31 -11.69
N VAL A 50 -10.69 -9.27 -12.17
CA VAL A 50 -10.23 -10.16 -13.25
C VAL A 50 -10.33 -11.62 -12.80
N ASN A 51 -9.95 -11.93 -11.56
CA ASN A 51 -10.06 -13.28 -11.00
C ASN A 51 -11.52 -13.76 -10.96
N THR A 52 -12.44 -12.94 -10.44
CA THR A 52 -13.89 -13.26 -10.48
C THR A 52 -14.35 -13.48 -11.92
N ALA A 53 -14.00 -12.61 -12.87
CA ALA A 53 -14.43 -12.75 -14.26
C ALA A 53 -13.94 -14.04 -14.93
N ILE A 54 -12.69 -14.45 -14.67
CA ILE A 54 -12.12 -15.70 -15.20
C ILE A 54 -12.84 -16.92 -14.61
N ALA A 55 -13.04 -16.95 -13.29
CA ALA A 55 -13.72 -18.04 -12.60
C ALA A 55 -15.14 -18.28 -13.15
N HIS A 56 -15.82 -17.21 -13.58
CA HIS A 56 -17.18 -17.27 -14.09
C HIS A 56 -17.26 -17.55 -15.60
N SER A 57 -16.16 -17.40 -16.35
CA SER A 57 -16.11 -17.63 -17.80
C SER A 57 -15.86 -19.11 -18.16
N GLY A 58 -15.92 -20.03 -17.20
CA GLY A 58 -15.68 -21.45 -17.42
C GLY A 58 -14.21 -21.83 -17.58
N GLY A 59 -13.29 -20.96 -17.13
CA GLY A 59 -11.87 -21.30 -17.09
C GLY A 59 -11.57 -22.31 -15.99
N ASP A 60 -11.15 -23.53 -16.35
CA ASP A 60 -10.68 -24.57 -15.40
C ASP A 60 -9.42 -24.19 -14.60
N ARG A 61 -8.90 -22.97 -14.78
CA ARG A 61 -7.73 -22.49 -14.07
C ARG A 61 -8.13 -21.47 -13.01
N HIS A 62 -7.94 -21.86 -11.76
CA HIS A 62 -7.88 -20.94 -10.62
C HIS A 62 -6.79 -19.89 -10.95
N PHE A 63 -7.19 -18.64 -11.19
CA PHE A 63 -6.22 -17.60 -11.49
C PHE A 63 -5.51 -17.23 -10.18
N ILE A 64 -4.18 -17.22 -10.21
CA ILE A 64 -3.30 -17.29 -9.03
C ILE A 64 -3.19 -15.92 -8.32
N VAL A 65 -4.02 -14.94 -8.70
CA VAL A 65 -3.85 -13.54 -8.33
C VAL A 65 -5.22 -12.91 -8.06
N GLY A 66 -5.56 -12.76 -6.78
CA GLY A 66 -6.81 -12.18 -6.29
C GLY A 66 -6.83 -12.17 -4.75
N LEU A 67 -7.93 -11.74 -4.14
CA LEU A 67 -8.12 -11.86 -2.68
C LEU A 67 -8.58 -13.28 -2.33
N ALA A 68 -8.00 -13.86 -1.27
CA ALA A 68 -8.34 -15.20 -0.81
C ALA A 68 -9.80 -15.29 -0.41
N ILE A 69 -10.32 -14.27 0.27
CA ILE A 69 -11.71 -14.25 0.73
C ILE A 69 -12.72 -14.27 -0.42
N THR A 70 -12.43 -13.58 -1.53
CA THR A 70 -13.33 -13.60 -2.70
C THR A 70 -13.28 -14.96 -3.40
N ALA A 71 -12.09 -15.54 -3.55
CA ALA A 71 -11.95 -16.87 -4.13
C ALA A 71 -12.64 -17.95 -3.28
N TYR A 72 -12.57 -17.84 -1.96
CA TYR A 72 -13.26 -18.76 -1.05
C TYR A 72 -14.79 -18.67 -1.20
N VAL A 73 -15.35 -17.46 -1.26
CA VAL A 73 -16.80 -17.28 -1.46
C VAL A 73 -17.26 -17.80 -2.83
N ASP A 74 -16.48 -17.55 -3.89
CA ASP A 74 -16.76 -18.10 -5.22
C ASP A 74 -16.73 -19.64 -5.22
N ALA A 75 -15.76 -20.24 -4.52
CA ALA A 75 -15.66 -21.70 -4.38
C ALA A 75 -16.85 -22.30 -3.62
N VAL A 76 -17.30 -21.65 -2.54
CA VAL A 76 -18.49 -22.07 -1.78
C VAL A 76 -19.75 -21.96 -2.65
N ALA A 77 -19.93 -20.87 -3.39
CA ALA A 77 -21.07 -20.72 -4.29
C ALA A 77 -21.08 -21.78 -5.41
N ALA A 78 -19.92 -22.10 -5.97
CA ALA A 78 -19.78 -23.17 -6.96
C ALA A 78 -20.09 -24.55 -6.37
N ALA A 79 -19.69 -24.83 -5.12
CA ALA A 79 -20.03 -26.07 -4.43
C ALA A 79 -21.54 -26.19 -4.20
N ILE A 80 -22.18 -25.13 -3.69
CA ILE A 80 -23.65 -25.08 -3.52
C ILE A 80 -24.37 -25.30 -4.85
N GLY A 81 -23.90 -24.69 -5.94
CA GLY A 81 -24.53 -24.87 -7.25
C GLY A 81 -24.39 -26.28 -7.83
N LYS A 82 -23.35 -27.03 -7.45
CA LYS A 82 -23.18 -28.44 -7.82
C LYS A 82 -24.15 -29.35 -7.05
N ASP A 83 -24.30 -29.10 -5.74
CA ASP A 83 -25.15 -29.92 -4.88
C ASP A 83 -26.65 -29.58 -5.03
N HIS A 84 -26.95 -28.30 -5.32
CA HIS A 84 -28.30 -27.74 -5.46
C HIS A 84 -28.41 -26.88 -6.72
N PRO A 85 -28.64 -27.47 -7.90
CA PRO A 85 -28.72 -26.76 -9.17
C PRO A 85 -29.77 -25.64 -9.19
N GLU A 86 -30.88 -25.81 -8.45
CA GLU A 86 -31.93 -24.80 -8.28
C GLU A 86 -31.49 -23.54 -7.54
N ALA A 87 -30.47 -23.64 -6.68
CA ALA A 87 -29.91 -22.53 -5.92
C ALA A 87 -28.66 -21.91 -6.57
N ALA A 88 -28.13 -22.52 -7.63
CA ALA A 88 -26.86 -22.14 -8.26
C ALA A 88 -26.80 -20.66 -8.66
N ASN A 89 -27.84 -20.16 -9.34
CA ASN A 89 -27.90 -18.76 -9.80
C ASN A 89 -27.93 -17.77 -8.63
N LEU A 90 -28.65 -18.10 -7.55
CA LEU A 90 -28.74 -17.25 -6.36
C LEU A 90 -27.40 -17.23 -5.61
N ALA A 91 -26.80 -18.40 -5.38
CA ALA A 91 -25.50 -18.52 -4.73
C ALA A 91 -24.42 -17.74 -5.49
N MET A 92 -24.41 -17.87 -6.82
CA MET A 92 -23.47 -17.14 -7.68
C MET A 92 -23.70 -15.63 -7.65
N GLY A 93 -24.97 -15.19 -7.70
CA GLY A 93 -25.31 -13.76 -7.60
C GLY A 93 -24.85 -13.14 -6.28
N LEU A 94 -24.97 -13.87 -5.18
CA LEU A 94 -24.48 -13.45 -3.86
C LEU A 94 -22.94 -13.39 -3.80
N ALA A 95 -22.25 -14.35 -4.41
CA ALA A 95 -20.78 -14.36 -4.47
C ALA A 95 -20.24 -13.18 -5.26
N ILE A 96 -20.81 -12.89 -6.44
CA ILE A 96 -20.45 -11.71 -7.24
C ILE A 96 -20.73 -10.43 -6.45
N GLY A 97 -21.91 -10.32 -5.82
CA GLY A 97 -22.27 -9.15 -5.01
C GLY A 97 -21.29 -8.93 -3.85
N PHE A 98 -20.90 -9.99 -3.15
CA PHE A 98 -19.88 -9.94 -2.11
C PHE A 98 -18.52 -9.48 -2.65
N SER A 99 -18.06 -10.07 -3.75
CA SER A 99 -16.79 -9.72 -4.40
C SER A 99 -16.75 -8.24 -4.82
N LEU A 100 -17.85 -7.70 -5.37
CA LEU A 100 -17.97 -6.28 -5.69
C LEU A 100 -17.90 -5.39 -4.43
N CYS A 101 -18.56 -5.78 -3.33
CA CYS A 101 -18.47 -5.06 -2.06
C CYS A 101 -17.03 -5.01 -1.53
N VAL A 102 -16.32 -6.15 -1.54
CA VAL A 102 -14.91 -6.22 -1.11
C VAL A 102 -14.04 -5.32 -1.97
N VAL A 103 -14.21 -5.35 -3.30
CA VAL A 103 -13.48 -4.49 -4.24
C VAL A 103 -13.70 -3.01 -3.94
N ILE A 104 -14.94 -2.58 -3.68
CA ILE A 104 -15.24 -1.19 -3.31
C ILE A 104 -14.51 -0.80 -2.02
N VAL A 105 -14.52 -1.65 -1.00
CA VAL A 105 -13.81 -1.40 0.26
C VAL A 105 -12.30 -1.27 0.03
N VAL A 106 -11.70 -2.12 -0.80
CA VAL A 106 -10.27 -2.05 -1.15
C VAL A 106 -9.95 -0.75 -1.92
N ILE A 107 -10.82 -0.34 -2.85
CA ILE A 107 -10.69 0.96 -3.54
C ILE A 107 -10.75 2.13 -2.54
N LEU A 108 -11.64 2.05 -1.55
CA LEU A 108 -11.75 3.06 -0.48
C LEU A 108 -10.47 3.11 0.36
N PHE A 109 -9.88 1.97 0.72
CA PHE A 109 -8.56 1.92 1.36
C PHE A 109 -7.50 2.62 0.51
N GLY A 110 -7.44 2.35 -0.79
CA GLY A 110 -6.51 3.02 -1.71
C GLY A 110 -6.72 4.53 -1.76
N TRP A 111 -7.97 4.98 -1.86
CA TRP A 111 -8.31 6.41 -1.95
C TRP A 111 -7.96 7.15 -0.67
N LEU A 112 -8.30 6.57 0.47
CA LEU A 112 -8.06 7.18 1.77
C LEU A 112 -6.57 7.12 2.16
N SER A 113 -5.84 6.10 1.70
CA SER A 113 -4.38 6.02 1.81
C SER A 113 -3.68 7.10 0.98
N ARG A 114 -4.15 7.39 -0.25
CA ARG A 114 -3.63 8.51 -1.06
C ARG A 114 -3.88 9.88 -0.43
N LYS A 115 -4.88 10.00 0.43
CA LYS A 115 -5.11 11.19 1.28
C LYS A 115 -4.19 11.23 2.51
N ARG A 116 -3.18 10.35 2.59
CA ARG A 116 -2.21 10.26 3.67
C ARG A 116 -2.82 9.94 5.04
N LEU A 117 -4.00 9.32 5.08
CA LEU A 117 -4.51 8.73 6.33
C LEU A 117 -3.74 7.44 6.63
N VAL A 118 -2.56 7.60 7.21
CA VAL A 118 -1.59 6.51 7.47
C VAL A 118 -2.21 5.37 8.26
N TRP A 119 -3.08 5.66 9.24
CA TRP A 119 -3.76 4.61 10.01
C TRP A 119 -4.65 3.71 9.14
N VAL A 120 -5.35 4.29 8.16
CA VAL A 120 -6.18 3.54 7.21
C VAL A 120 -5.32 2.69 6.27
N PHE A 121 -4.20 3.24 5.81
CA PHE A 121 -3.23 2.48 5.01
C PHE A 121 -2.73 1.27 5.81
N GLY A 122 -2.31 1.47 7.06
CA GLY A 122 -1.87 0.39 7.94
C GLY A 122 -2.95 -0.67 8.19
N LEU A 123 -4.21 -0.24 8.40
CA LEU A 123 -5.35 -1.15 8.56
C LEU A 123 -5.57 -2.00 7.29
N GLY A 124 -5.59 -1.38 6.12
CA GLY A 124 -5.75 -2.09 4.84
C GLY A 124 -4.61 -3.08 4.58
N MET A 125 -3.37 -2.71 4.90
CA MET A 125 -2.21 -3.62 4.85
C MET A 125 -2.37 -4.82 5.80
N GLY A 126 -2.87 -4.58 7.02
CA GLY A 126 -3.11 -5.64 7.99
C GLY A 126 -4.16 -6.64 7.50
N LEU A 127 -5.29 -6.16 6.97
CA LEU A 127 -6.32 -7.01 6.38
C LEU A 127 -5.79 -7.80 5.18
N TYR A 128 -5.00 -7.14 4.31
CA TYR A 128 -4.40 -7.79 3.15
C TYR A 128 -3.36 -8.85 3.52
N LEU A 129 -2.60 -8.63 4.60
CA LEU A 129 -1.70 -9.65 5.16
C LEU A 129 -2.49 -10.86 5.65
N LEU A 130 -3.56 -10.64 6.44
CA LEU A 130 -4.40 -11.72 6.94
C LEU A 130 -5.02 -12.54 5.81
N ASP A 131 -5.49 -11.87 4.74
CA ASP A 131 -5.99 -12.52 3.53
C ASP A 131 -4.89 -13.34 2.85
N GLY A 132 -3.67 -12.82 2.72
CA GLY A 132 -2.52 -13.55 2.18
C GLY A 132 -2.12 -14.79 2.98
N LEU A 133 -2.29 -14.78 4.31
CA LEU A 133 -2.02 -15.94 5.17
C LEU A 133 -2.97 -17.10 4.88
N VAL A 134 -4.18 -16.84 4.40
CA VAL A 134 -5.14 -17.89 4.01
C VAL A 134 -4.56 -18.75 2.89
N TYR A 135 -3.86 -18.17 1.91
CA TYR A 135 -3.21 -18.94 0.84
C TYR A 135 -2.13 -19.88 1.36
N LEU A 136 -1.38 -19.50 2.40
CA LEU A 136 -0.40 -20.39 3.03
C LEU A 136 -1.07 -21.60 3.68
N LEU A 137 -2.25 -21.41 4.30
CA LEU A 137 -3.00 -22.51 4.91
C LEU A 137 -3.51 -23.52 3.87
N PHE A 138 -3.84 -23.05 2.66
CA PHE A 138 -4.27 -23.89 1.54
C PHE A 138 -3.13 -24.37 0.62
N GLY A 139 -1.87 -24.03 0.94
CA GLY A 139 -0.69 -24.46 0.18
C GLY A 139 -0.48 -23.74 -1.16
N ASP A 140 -1.15 -22.60 -1.40
CA ASP A 140 -0.95 -21.78 -2.59
C ASP A 140 0.20 -20.78 -2.37
N TYR A 141 1.43 -21.30 -2.49
CA TYR A 141 2.63 -20.52 -2.27
C TYR A 141 2.83 -19.40 -3.31
N LEU A 142 2.28 -19.55 -4.51
CA LEU A 142 2.44 -18.56 -5.56
C LEU A 142 1.55 -17.34 -5.30
N SER A 143 0.28 -17.55 -4.93
CA SER A 143 -0.60 -16.46 -4.46
C SER A 143 -0.05 -15.80 -3.19
N ALA A 144 0.47 -16.59 -2.24
CA ALA A 144 1.10 -16.05 -1.03
C ALA A 144 2.36 -15.22 -1.35
N GLY A 145 3.19 -15.66 -2.30
CA GLY A 145 4.35 -14.90 -2.78
C GLY A 145 3.96 -13.56 -3.42
N PHE A 146 2.88 -13.55 -4.21
CA PHE A 146 2.34 -12.30 -4.76
C PHE A 146 1.84 -11.35 -3.65
N HIS A 147 1.14 -11.88 -2.64
CA HIS A 147 0.71 -11.08 -1.49
C HIS A 147 1.91 -10.48 -0.74
N ALA A 148 2.95 -11.27 -0.51
CA ALA A 148 4.17 -10.79 0.13
C ALA A 148 4.86 -9.67 -0.68
N TYR A 149 4.92 -9.80 -2.00
CA TYR A 149 5.47 -8.78 -2.89
C TYR A 149 4.66 -7.47 -2.89
N ALA A 150 3.33 -7.58 -2.99
CA ALA A 150 2.44 -6.43 -2.89
C ALA A 150 2.57 -5.75 -1.51
N LEU A 151 2.58 -6.53 -0.42
CA LEU A 151 2.73 -6.01 0.94
C LEU A 151 4.09 -5.36 1.17
N PHE A 152 5.17 -5.91 0.60
CA PHE A 152 6.49 -5.28 0.61
C PHE A 152 6.45 -3.91 -0.07
N SER A 153 5.88 -3.83 -1.27
CA SER A 153 5.75 -2.58 -2.02
C SER A 153 4.87 -1.54 -1.29
N MET A 154 3.78 -1.99 -0.67
CA MET A 154 2.94 -1.16 0.19
C MET A 154 3.70 -0.66 1.43
N SER A 155 4.54 -1.50 2.02
CA SER A 155 5.36 -1.13 3.19
C SER A 155 6.35 -0.01 2.86
N HIS A 156 6.93 0.00 1.66
CA HIS A 156 7.75 1.10 1.19
C HIS A 156 6.97 2.41 1.09
N GLY A 157 5.77 2.41 0.49
CA GLY A 157 4.94 3.62 0.41
C GLY A 157 4.41 4.09 1.77
N PHE A 158 4.03 3.16 2.66
CA PHE A 158 3.62 3.47 4.02
C PHE A 158 4.72 4.18 4.81
N ARG A 159 5.96 3.69 4.72
CA ARG A 159 7.12 4.33 5.34
C ARG A 159 7.39 5.71 4.74
N ALA A 160 7.23 5.89 3.43
CA ALA A 160 7.40 7.17 2.76
C ALA A 160 6.41 8.22 3.26
N TYR A 161 5.11 7.90 3.36
CA TYR A 161 4.13 8.83 3.92
C TYR A 161 4.36 9.15 5.41
N ARG A 162 4.85 8.17 6.20
CA ARG A 162 5.25 8.43 7.60
C ARG A 162 6.40 9.41 7.69
N GLN A 163 7.45 9.21 6.90
CA GLN A 163 8.61 10.11 6.86
C GLN A 163 8.19 11.51 6.40
N MET A 164 7.32 11.60 5.40
CA MET A 164 6.79 12.87 4.90
C MET A 164 5.99 13.63 5.97
N SER A 165 5.15 12.94 6.73
CA SER A 165 4.42 13.55 7.86
C SER A 165 5.35 14.04 8.96
N GLN A 166 6.41 13.28 9.26
CA GLN A 166 7.41 13.68 10.26
C GLN A 166 8.19 14.93 9.81
N LEU A 167 8.56 14.99 8.53
CA LEU A 167 9.25 16.15 7.96
C LEU A 167 8.38 17.41 8.01
N GLU A 168 7.09 17.31 7.67
CA GLU A 168 6.16 18.43 7.80
C GLU A 168 6.04 18.93 9.24
N THR A 169 5.89 18.02 10.21
CA THR A 169 5.83 18.39 11.63
C THR A 169 7.13 19.06 12.09
N ALA A 170 8.29 18.57 11.66
CA ALA A 170 9.58 19.16 12.01
C ALA A 170 9.74 20.58 11.43
N LEU A 171 9.40 20.78 10.15
CA LEU A 171 9.45 22.09 9.50
C LEU A 171 8.48 23.10 10.12
N GLN A 172 7.34 22.65 10.63
CA GLN A 172 6.39 23.50 11.36
C GLN A 172 6.89 23.88 12.76
N ALA A 173 7.70 23.03 13.39
CA ALA A 173 8.25 23.28 14.73
C ALA A 173 9.46 24.24 14.73
N GLU A 174 10.23 24.30 13.63
CA GLU A 174 11.42 25.15 13.49
C GLU A 174 11.19 26.66 13.75
N PRO A 175 10.18 27.33 13.16
CA PRO A 175 9.92 28.73 13.44
C PRO A 175 9.46 28.99 14.89
N ALA A 176 8.75 28.04 15.51
CA ALA A 176 8.29 28.17 16.90
C ALA A 176 9.44 28.11 17.92
N LEU A 177 10.50 27.36 17.64
CA LEU A 177 11.70 27.29 18.48
C LEU A 177 12.61 28.52 18.34
N ALA A 178 12.60 29.16 17.16
CA ALA A 178 13.35 30.40 16.93
C ALA A 178 12.73 31.61 17.65
N GLU A 179 11.41 31.64 17.81
CA GLU A 179 10.72 32.71 18.54
C GLU A 179 10.86 32.59 20.07
N ASP A 180 10.89 31.37 20.62
CA ASP A 180 11.02 31.13 22.08
C ASP A 180 12.47 31.31 22.59
N GLY A 181 13.47 31.08 21.73
CA GLY A 181 14.89 31.29 22.05
C GLY A 181 15.40 32.74 21.96
N GLY A 182 14.56 33.67 21.46
CA GLY A 182 14.93 35.07 21.20
C GLY A 182 14.51 36.09 22.27
N ILE A 183 13.74 35.68 23.29
CA ILE A 183 13.26 36.56 24.37
C ILE A 183 14.03 36.23 25.66
N GLY A 184 15.33 36.53 25.67
CA GLY A 184 16.16 36.24 26.83
C GLY A 184 17.64 36.55 26.67
N ALA A 185 18.00 37.71 26.11
CA ALA A 185 19.34 38.28 26.21
C ALA A 185 19.28 39.81 26.24
#